data_AF-A0AAP8N6L4-F1
#
_entry.id   AF-A0AAP8N6L4-F1
#
_cell.length_a   1.000
_cell.length_b   1.000
_cell.length_c   1.000
_cell.angle_alpha   90.00
_cell.angle_beta   90.00
_cell.angle_gamma   90.00
#
_symmetry.space_group_name_H-M   'P 1'
#
loop_
_entity.id
_entity.type
_entity.pdbx_description
1 polymer ?
#
loop_
_entity_poly.entity_id
_entity_poly.type
_entity_poly.pdbx_seq_one_letter_code
_entity_poly.pdbx_strand_id
1 'polypeptide(L)'
;GNTLYDKDGKAVKIEFAYNNGNKTREAVALLAQQNWAKLGIKVTPRAYEWSIFLDKYAAGELDCFALGWTGYDANVDHYQFFHSSGI
;
A
#
# COMPACT_ATOMS: atom_id res chain seq x y z
N GLY A 1 -7.68 -0.64 25.60
CA GLY A 1 -7.17 0.16 24.45
C GLY A 1 -7.75 -0.40 23.18
N ASN A 2 -8.09 0.45 22.21
CA ASN A 2 -8.76 0.05 20.97
C ASN A 2 -7.79 -0.56 19.95
N THR A 3 -6.84 -1.41 20.35
CA THR A 3 -5.80 -1.97 19.45
C THR A 3 -6.25 -3.29 18.86
N LEU A 4 -6.09 -3.45 17.54
CA LEU A 4 -6.31 -4.71 16.85
C LEU A 4 -5.07 -5.61 17.00
N TYR A 5 -5.29 -6.88 17.31
CA TYR A 5 -4.25 -7.90 17.40
C TYR A 5 -4.52 -9.02 16.39
N ASP A 6 -3.45 -9.59 15.83
CA ASP A 6 -3.54 -10.79 14.99
C ASP A 6 -3.80 -12.05 15.83
N LYS A 7 -3.92 -13.20 15.14
CA LYS A 7 -4.15 -14.51 15.77
C LYS A 7 -3.05 -14.94 16.75
N ASP A 8 -1.87 -14.34 16.66
CA ASP A 8 -0.70 -14.64 17.49
C ASP A 8 -0.50 -13.59 18.59
N GLY A 9 -1.46 -12.67 18.76
CA GLY A 9 -1.45 -11.64 19.79
C GLY A 9 -0.54 -10.45 19.48
N LYS A 10 -0.06 -10.29 18.24
CA LYS A 10 0.76 -9.12 17.84
C LYS A 10 -0.15 -7.99 17.38
N ALA A 11 0.15 -6.77 17.83
CA ALA A 11 -0.60 -5.60 17.41
C ALA A 11 -0.45 -5.37 15.89
N VAL A 12 -1.57 -5.19 15.21
CA VAL A 12 -1.59 -4.94 13.76
C VAL A 12 -1.04 -3.54 13.48
N LYS A 13 0.08 -3.51 12.78
CA LYS A 13 0.76 -2.30 12.32
C LYS A 13 0.93 -2.43 10.81
N ILE A 14 0.61 -1.37 10.09
CA ILE A 14 0.70 -1.34 8.62
C ILE A 14 1.54 -0.14 8.23
N GLU A 15 2.57 -0.36 7.43
CA GLU A 15 3.18 0.72 6.69
C GLU A 15 2.38 1.00 5.41
N PHE A 16 1.96 2.24 5.19
CA PHE A 16 1.25 2.64 3.97
C PHE A 16 2.20 3.40 3.06
N ALA A 17 2.75 2.70 2.07
CA ALA A 17 3.74 3.23 1.16
C ALA A 17 3.13 4.04 0.00
N TYR A 18 3.80 5.10 -0.40
CA TYR A 18 3.46 5.87 -1.60
C TYR A 18 4.71 6.55 -2.15
N ASN A 19 4.67 7.00 -3.41
CA ASN A 19 5.78 7.73 -3.98
C ASN A 19 5.80 9.20 -3.51
N ASN A 20 7.00 9.68 -3.20
CA ASN A 20 7.25 11.05 -2.78
C ASN A 20 6.85 12.05 -3.87
N GLY A 21 6.40 13.22 -3.45
CA GLY A 21 5.92 14.28 -4.35
C GLY A 21 4.46 14.14 -4.81
N ASN A 22 3.78 13.01 -4.57
CA ASN A 22 2.37 12.85 -4.91
C ASN A 22 1.44 13.20 -3.73
N LYS A 23 0.94 14.44 -3.71
CA LYS A 23 0.07 14.96 -2.64
C LYS A 23 -1.26 14.25 -2.50
N THR A 24 -1.82 13.73 -3.60
CA THR A 24 -3.06 12.95 -3.54
C THR A 24 -2.84 11.62 -2.81
N ARG A 25 -1.74 10.92 -3.11
CA ARG A 25 -1.42 9.65 -2.42
C ARG A 25 -1.06 9.85 -0.95
N GLU A 26 -0.37 10.95 -0.63
CA GLU A 26 -0.13 11.36 0.76
C GLU A 26 -1.46 11.56 1.52
N ALA A 27 -2.41 12.28 0.93
CA ALA A 27 -3.73 12.50 1.54
C ALA A 27 -4.51 11.18 1.74
N VAL A 28 -4.44 10.25 0.77
CA VAL A 28 -5.04 8.92 0.90
C VAL A 28 -4.42 8.15 2.07
N ALA A 29 -3.09 8.15 2.22
CA ALA A 29 -2.42 7.46 3.31
C ALA A 29 -2.78 8.05 4.68
N LEU A 30 -2.91 9.38 4.79
CA LEU A 30 -3.37 10.06 6.01
C LEU A 30 -4.84 9.73 6.34
N LEU A 31 -5.72 9.67 5.34
CA LEU A 31 -7.11 9.24 5.51
C LEU A 31 -7.20 7.79 5.97
N ALA A 32 -6.37 6.90 5.40
CA ALA A 32 -6.27 5.52 5.85
C ALA A 32 -5.81 5.47 7.32
N GLN A 33 -4.79 6.23 7.69
CA GLN A 33 -4.34 6.32 9.08
C GLN A 33 -5.45 6.77 10.04
N GLN A 34 -6.17 7.83 9.70
CA GLN A 34 -7.25 8.35 10.55
C GLN A 34 -8.42 7.35 10.68
N ASN A 35 -8.84 6.75 9.57
CA ASN A 35 -10.01 5.89 9.57
C ASN A 35 -9.70 4.51 10.15
N TRP A 36 -8.55 3.94 9.87
CA TRP A 36 -8.18 2.60 10.36
C TRP A 36 -7.75 2.61 11.83
N ALA A 37 -7.33 3.76 12.37
CA ALA A 37 -7.16 3.92 13.82
C ALA A 37 -8.46 3.65 14.60
N LYS A 38 -9.64 3.95 14.02
CA LYS A 38 -10.95 3.62 14.62
C LYS A 38 -11.18 2.10 14.71
N LEU A 39 -10.54 1.35 13.82
CA LEU A 39 -10.53 -0.11 13.78
C LEU A 39 -9.37 -0.71 14.60
N GLY A 40 -8.54 0.14 15.22
CA GLY A 40 -7.41 -0.29 16.03
C GLY A 40 -6.14 -0.66 15.30
N ILE A 41 -6.06 -0.33 14.01
CA ILE A 41 -4.88 -0.57 13.18
C ILE A 41 -3.97 0.66 13.27
N LYS A 42 -2.70 0.44 13.60
CA LYS A 42 -1.70 1.52 13.55
C LYS A 42 -1.11 1.62 12.15
N VAL A 43 -1.54 2.63 11.39
CA VAL A 43 -0.99 2.92 10.07
C VAL A 43 0.14 3.95 10.17
N THR A 44 1.24 3.71 9.46
CA THR A 44 2.35 4.65 9.32
C THR A 44 2.52 4.99 7.83
N PRO A 45 2.06 6.16 7.37
CA PRO A 45 2.35 6.63 6.02
C PRO A 45 3.85 6.74 5.77
N ARG A 46 4.32 6.26 4.63
CA ARG A 46 5.72 6.40 4.22
C ARG A 46 5.85 6.79 2.74
N ALA A 47 6.51 7.92 2.52
CA ALA A 47 6.93 8.35 1.20
C ALA A 47 8.27 7.72 0.82
N TYR A 48 8.37 7.24 -0.41
CA TYR A 48 9.60 6.73 -1.00
C TYR A 48 9.95 7.48 -2.28
N GLU A 49 11.24 7.62 -2.58
CA GLU A 49 11.65 7.96 -3.95
C GLU A 49 11.11 6.90 -4.92
N TRP A 50 10.78 7.28 -6.16
CA TRP A 50 10.04 6.44 -7.10
C TRP A 50 10.75 5.13 -7.45
N SER A 51 12.06 5.17 -7.73
CA SER A 51 12.82 3.94 -8.05
C SER A 51 12.84 2.99 -6.86
N ILE A 52 13.10 3.51 -5.66
CA ILE A 52 13.10 2.73 -4.41
C ILE A 52 11.70 2.14 -4.13
N PHE A 53 10.64 2.90 -4.38
CA PHE A 53 9.26 2.43 -4.22
C PHE A 53 8.97 1.24 -5.15
N LEU A 54 9.38 1.32 -6.41
CA LEU A 54 9.18 0.25 -7.39
C LEU A 54 10.02 -0.99 -7.06
N ASP A 55 11.28 -0.83 -6.64
CA ASP A 55 12.13 -1.94 -6.22
C ASP A 55 11.49 -2.71 -5.06
N LYS A 56 10.96 -1.98 -4.06
CA LYS A 56 10.26 -2.58 -2.91
C LYS A 56 8.95 -3.24 -3.29
N TYR A 57 8.19 -2.64 -4.20
CA TYR A 57 6.97 -3.21 -4.74
C TYR A 57 7.26 -4.54 -5.44
N ALA A 58 8.26 -4.57 -6.33
CA ALA A 58 8.68 -5.77 -7.06
C ALA A 58 9.21 -6.87 -6.12
N ALA A 59 9.90 -6.49 -5.05
CA ALA A 59 10.39 -7.42 -4.04
C ALA A 59 9.31 -7.92 -3.05
N GLY A 60 8.07 -7.40 -3.12
CA GLY A 60 7.00 -7.77 -2.20
C GLY A 60 7.21 -7.31 -0.76
N GLU A 61 8.00 -6.26 -0.55
CA GLU A 61 8.39 -5.76 0.77
C GLU A 61 7.39 -4.76 1.38
N LEU A 62 6.34 -4.38 0.64
CA LEU A 62 5.36 -3.38 1.06
C LEU A 62 4.12 -4.04 1.67
N ASP A 63 3.78 -3.69 2.91
CA ASP A 63 2.55 -4.16 3.57
C ASP A 63 1.29 -3.67 2.83
N CYS A 64 1.30 -2.38 2.44
CA CYS A 64 0.21 -1.68 1.76
C CYS A 64 0.78 -0.51 0.96
N PHE A 65 0.20 -0.19 -0.19
CA PHE A 65 0.71 0.89 -1.04
C PHE A 65 -0.36 1.57 -1.91
N ALA A 66 -0.10 2.84 -2.26
CA ALA A 66 -0.83 3.55 -3.31
C ALA A 66 0.00 3.63 -4.59
N LEU A 67 -0.42 2.89 -5.61
CA LEU A 67 0.17 2.86 -6.95
C LEU A 67 -0.93 3.12 -7.99
N GLY A 68 -0.54 3.29 -9.25
CA GLY A 68 -1.45 3.47 -10.36
C GLY A 68 -0.78 3.09 -11.66
N TRP A 69 -1.59 2.65 -12.61
CA TRP A 69 -1.17 2.19 -13.94
C TRP A 69 -1.76 3.10 -15.00
N THR A 70 -1.01 3.35 -16.07
CA THR A 70 -1.48 4.06 -17.26
C THR A 70 -1.47 3.11 -18.46
N GLY A 71 -2.23 3.42 -19.52
CA GLY A 71 -2.23 2.61 -20.76
C GLY A 71 -3.12 1.37 -20.72
N TYR A 72 -4.11 1.33 -19.82
CA TYR A 72 -5.10 0.26 -19.76
C TYR A 72 -6.17 0.47 -20.85
N ASP A 73 -6.22 -0.43 -21.84
CA ASP A 73 -7.36 -0.56 -22.76
C ASP A 73 -8.42 -1.46 -22.12
N ALA A 74 -9.68 -1.04 -22.19
CA ALA A 74 -10.82 -1.72 -21.57
C ALA A 74 -11.09 -3.14 -22.16
N ASN A 75 -10.38 -3.53 -23.22
CA ASN A 75 -10.51 -4.82 -23.89
C ASN A 75 -9.43 -5.87 -23.51
N VAL A 76 -8.52 -5.59 -22.57
CA VAL A 76 -7.27 -6.38 -22.47
C VAL A 76 -7.24 -7.29 -21.24
N ASP A 77 -6.77 -8.51 -21.49
CA ASP A 77 -6.39 -9.52 -20.50
C ASP A 77 -5.54 -8.94 -19.35
N HIS A 78 -5.89 -9.28 -18.10
CA HIS A 78 -5.20 -8.83 -16.88
C HIS A 78 -4.02 -9.71 -16.47
N TYR A 79 -3.63 -10.68 -17.30
CA TYR A 79 -2.54 -11.61 -17.02
C TYR A 79 -1.28 -10.91 -16.49
N GLN A 80 -0.89 -9.79 -17.11
CA GLN A 80 0.31 -9.03 -16.73
C GLN A 80 0.25 -8.40 -15.33
N PHE A 81 -0.95 -8.23 -14.75
CA PHE A 81 -1.11 -7.63 -13.43
C PHE A 81 -1.23 -8.66 -12.31
N PHE A 82 -1.89 -9.80 -12.59
CA PHE A 82 -2.31 -10.72 -11.53
C PHE A 82 -1.85 -12.15 -11.72
N HIS A 83 -1.44 -12.57 -12.92
CA HIS A 83 -0.94 -13.93 -13.08
C HIS A 83 0.44 -14.05 -12.43
N SER A 84 0.67 -15.11 -11.66
CA SER A 84 1.90 -15.31 -10.90
C SER A 84 3.17 -15.51 -11.75
N SER A 85 3.03 -15.60 -13.07
CA SER A 85 4.14 -15.65 -14.02
C SER A 85 4.31 -14.36 -14.84
N GLY A 86 3.46 -13.35 -14.58
CA GLY A 86 3.53 -12.04 -15.21
C GLY A 86 4.48 -11.08 -14.49
N ILE A 87 5.00 -11.52 -13.34
CA ILE A 87 6.03 -10.91 -12.50
C ILE A 87 7.11 -11.96 -12.24
#